data_AF-A0A2K3JF57-F1
#
_entry.id   AF-A0A2K3JF57-F1
#
_cell.length_a   1.000
_cell.length_b   1.000
_cell.length_c   1.000
_cell.angle_alpha   90.00
_cell.angle_beta   90.00
_cell.angle_gamma   90.00
#
_symmetry.space_group_name_H-M   'P 1'
#
loop_
_entity.id
_entity.type
_entity.pdbx_description
1 polymer ?
#
loop_
_entity_poly.entity_id
_entity_poly.type
_entity_poly.pdbx_seq_one_letter_code
_entity_poly.pdbx_strand_id
1 'polypeptide(L)'
;MTIDVITNQFQMLQVDNFHMTIYLGLPALLLLYLGTGLYFVSKEKYTFVHGMCAGLALLLTTINIVAIIPTTGVILSVGGADIFHLIHISLGVIGYLAGIGAFLTGISGIRTKIPGIVAAACWTIVFVMGYIQYIA
;
A
#
# COMPACT_ATOMS: atom_id res chain seq x y z
N MET A 1 23.28 30.10 -0.22
CA MET A 1 22.03 29.84 0.52
C MET A 1 20.90 29.27 -0.35
N THR A 2 20.91 29.47 -1.68
CA THR A 2 19.92 28.85 -2.61
C THR A 2 20.34 27.48 -3.12
N ILE A 3 21.65 27.26 -3.29
CA ILE A 3 22.20 25.96 -3.72
C ILE A 3 21.88 24.87 -2.69
N ASP A 4 22.01 25.16 -1.40
CA ASP A 4 21.73 24.20 -0.32
C ASP A 4 20.26 23.73 -0.28
N VAL A 5 19.32 24.59 -0.68
CA VAL A 5 17.89 24.23 -0.73
C VAL A 5 17.62 23.27 -1.89
N ILE A 6 18.20 23.54 -3.06
CA ILE A 6 18.03 22.70 -4.25
C ILE A 6 18.70 21.33 -4.04
N THR A 7 19.90 21.29 -3.44
CA THR A 7 20.60 20.03 -3.14
C THR A 7 19.85 19.21 -2.11
N ASN A 8 19.27 19.84 -1.07
CA ASN A 8 18.43 19.15 -0.08
C ASN A 8 17.11 18.65 -0.68
N GLN A 9 16.51 19.38 -1.63
CA GLN A 9 15.32 18.92 -2.35
C GLN A 9 15.62 17.73 -3.27
N PHE A 10 16.77 17.73 -3.95
CA PHE A 10 17.23 16.59 -4.76
C PHE A 10 17.56 15.36 -3.90
N GLN A 11 18.17 15.55 -2.73
CA GLN A 11 18.40 14.46 -1.78
C GLN A 11 17.08 13.95 -1.19
N MET A 12 16.10 14.80 -0.90
CA MET A 12 14.75 14.38 -0.50
C MET A 12 14.03 13.59 -1.61
N LEU A 13 14.16 14.01 -2.87
CA LEU A 13 13.65 13.27 -4.04
C LEU A 13 14.34 11.90 -4.23
N GLN A 14 15.60 11.75 -3.81
CA GLN A 14 16.26 10.44 -3.79
C GLN A 14 15.88 9.59 -2.58
N VAL A 15 15.54 10.20 -1.44
CA VAL A 15 14.92 9.52 -0.30
C VAL A 15 13.48 9.09 -0.63
N ASP A 16 12.78 9.78 -1.54
CA ASP A 16 11.49 9.33 -2.11
C ASP A 16 11.60 7.99 -2.84
N ASN A 17 12.78 7.61 -3.37
CA ASN A 17 12.97 6.26 -3.93
C ASN A 17 13.04 5.17 -2.84
N PHE A 18 13.28 5.54 -1.58
CA PHE A 18 12.88 4.72 -0.43
C PHE A 18 11.38 4.94 -0.17
N HIS A 19 10.54 4.69 -1.17
CA HIS A 19 9.25 4.15 -0.81
C HIS A 19 9.58 2.93 0.06
N MET A 20 9.06 2.87 1.27
CA MET A 20 9.15 1.67 2.10
C MET A 20 8.37 0.50 1.46
N THR A 21 8.18 0.50 0.14
CA THR A 21 7.69 -0.58 -0.71
C THR A 21 8.32 -1.91 -0.30
N ILE A 22 9.65 -2.02 -0.21
CA ILE A 22 10.27 -3.29 0.19
C ILE A 22 10.12 -3.57 1.69
N TYR A 23 10.20 -2.56 2.56
CA TYR A 23 10.24 -2.75 4.01
C TYR A 23 8.87 -2.84 4.70
N LEU A 24 7.86 -2.19 4.14
CA LEU A 24 6.47 -2.15 4.62
C LEU A 24 5.50 -2.69 3.58
N GLY A 25 5.66 -2.29 2.31
CA GLY A 25 4.77 -2.70 1.22
C GLY A 25 4.81 -4.21 0.93
N LEU A 26 5.99 -4.81 0.83
CA LEU A 26 6.16 -6.25 0.56
C LEU A 26 5.64 -7.09 1.73
N PRO A 27 6.01 -6.82 3.01
CA PRO A 27 5.40 -7.54 4.14
C PRO A 27 3.88 -7.38 4.20
N ALA A 28 3.34 -6.19 3.93
CA ALA A 28 1.90 -5.97 3.88
C ALA A 28 1.24 -6.83 2.78
N LEU A 29 1.84 -6.86 1.58
CA LEU A 29 1.35 -7.65 0.45
C LEU A 29 1.37 -9.15 0.77
N LEU A 30 2.48 -9.65 1.34
CA LEU A 30 2.63 -11.05 1.71
C LEU A 30 1.61 -11.47 2.77
N LEU A 31 1.38 -10.63 3.79
CA LEU A 31 0.35 -10.88 4.81
C LEU A 31 -1.05 -10.93 4.19
N LEU A 32 -1.36 -10.00 3.27
CA LEU A 32 -2.66 -9.98 2.62
C LEU A 32 -2.89 -11.22 1.74
N TYR A 33 -1.87 -11.65 0.98
CA TYR A 33 -1.93 -12.88 0.20
C TYR A 33 -2.03 -14.12 1.08
N LEU A 34 -1.27 -14.19 2.18
CA LEU A 34 -1.33 -15.30 3.13
C LEU A 34 -2.73 -15.42 3.75
N GLY A 35 -3.24 -14.31 4.30
CA GLY A 35 -4.57 -14.26 4.89
C GLY A 35 -5.65 -14.66 3.89
N THR A 36 -5.60 -14.10 2.67
CA THR A 36 -6.56 -14.39 1.62
C THR A 36 -6.47 -15.84 1.13
N GLY A 37 -5.25 -16.38 0.94
CA GLY A 37 -5.00 -17.76 0.53
C GLY A 37 -5.49 -18.79 1.55
N LEU A 38 -5.19 -18.58 2.83
CA LEU A 38 -5.68 -19.46 3.91
C LEU A 38 -7.22 -19.48 3.97
N TYR A 39 -7.86 -18.34 3.72
CA TYR A 39 -9.32 -18.25 3.64
C TYR A 39 -9.90 -19.05 2.47
N PHE A 40 -9.18 -19.15 1.34
CA PHE A 40 -9.56 -20.03 0.23
C PHE A 40 -9.46 -21.52 0.58
N VAL A 41 -8.47 -21.92 1.38
CA VAL A 41 -8.28 -23.32 1.80
C VAL A 41 -9.41 -23.78 2.73
N SER A 42 -9.69 -23.01 3.79
CA SER A 42 -10.81 -23.31 4.68
C SER A 42 -11.29 -22.05 5.39
N LYS A 43 -12.45 -21.56 4.94
CA LYS A 43 -13.09 -20.39 5.54
C LYS A 43 -13.36 -20.60 7.03
N GLU A 44 -13.88 -21.76 7.40
CA GLU A 44 -14.30 -22.05 8.78
C GLU A 44 -13.13 -22.09 9.76
N LYS A 45 -11.99 -22.65 9.32
CA LYS A 45 -10.81 -22.79 10.15
C LYS A 45 -9.96 -21.52 10.22
N TYR A 46 -9.89 -20.77 9.11
CA TYR A 46 -8.91 -19.69 8.98
C TYR A 46 -9.52 -18.28 8.98
N THR A 47 -10.81 -18.11 9.31
CA THR A 47 -11.44 -16.77 9.40
C THR A 47 -10.68 -15.84 10.35
N PHE A 48 -10.29 -16.33 11.54
CA PHE A 48 -9.56 -15.51 12.51
C PHE A 48 -8.16 -15.11 12.01
N VAL A 49 -7.40 -16.07 11.48
CA VAL A 49 -6.06 -15.83 10.92
C VAL A 49 -6.13 -14.88 9.74
N HIS A 50 -7.13 -15.04 8.87
CA HIS A 50 -7.39 -14.12 7.77
C HIS A 50 -7.60 -12.68 8.27
N GLY A 51 -8.45 -12.49 9.28
CA GLY A 51 -8.69 -11.19 9.89
C GLY A 51 -7.44 -10.55 10.48
N MET A 52 -6.61 -11.33 11.19
CA MET A 52 -5.33 -10.85 11.71
C MET A 52 -4.35 -10.45 10.60
N CYS A 53 -4.19 -11.30 9.58
CA CYS A 53 -3.33 -11.01 8.43
C CYS A 53 -3.80 -9.77 7.67
N ALA A 54 -5.10 -9.64 7.41
CA ALA A 54 -5.68 -8.46 6.76
C ALA A 54 -5.51 -7.20 7.61
N GLY A 55 -5.70 -7.29 8.93
CA GLY A 55 -5.50 -6.18 9.86
C GLY A 55 -4.05 -5.71 9.94
N LEU A 56 -3.09 -6.64 10.03
CA LEU A 56 -1.66 -6.31 10.01
C LEU A 56 -1.23 -5.74 8.66
N ALA A 57 -1.71 -6.29 7.55
CA ALA A 57 -1.45 -5.77 6.22
C ALA A 57 -1.99 -4.34 6.05
N LEU A 58 -3.20 -4.08 6.56
CA LEU A 58 -3.78 -2.74 6.57
C LEU A 58 -2.95 -1.77 7.43
N LEU A 59 -2.56 -2.18 8.64
CA LEU A 59 -1.72 -1.36 9.53
C LEU A 59 -0.39 -0.98 8.87
N LEU A 60 0.33 -1.95 8.30
CA LEU A 60 1.59 -1.70 7.61
C LEU A 60 1.40 -0.76 6.41
N THR A 61 0.31 -0.92 5.67
CA THR A 61 -0.03 -0.03 4.56
C THR A 61 -0.36 1.38 5.03
N THR A 62 -1.08 1.54 6.15
CA THR A 62 -1.35 2.84 6.77
C THR A 62 -0.05 3.52 7.19
N ILE A 63 0.86 2.80 7.84
CA ILE A 63 2.18 3.34 8.23
C ILE A 63 2.93 3.78 6.98
N ASN A 64 2.92 2.97 5.92
CA ASN A 64 3.57 3.29 4.64
C ASN A 64 3.00 4.57 4.02
N ILE A 65 1.68 4.74 3.99
CA ILE A 65 1.02 5.95 3.47
C ILE A 65 1.36 7.17 4.33
N VAL A 66 1.29 7.07 5.66
CA VAL A 66 1.57 8.19 6.56
C VAL A 66 3.02 8.65 6.43
N ALA A 67 3.96 7.71 6.25
CA ALA A 67 5.37 8.02 6.09
C ALA A 67 5.68 8.88 4.84
N ILE A 68 4.85 8.79 3.78
CA ILE A 68 5.06 9.52 2.51
C ILE A 68 4.28 10.84 2.41
N ILE A 69 3.40 11.16 3.37
CA ILE A 69 2.60 12.41 3.34
C ILE A 69 3.47 13.67 3.24
N PRO A 70 4.56 13.81 4.02
CA PRO A 70 5.39 15.03 3.96
C PRO A 70 6.03 15.27 2.59
N THR A 71 6.41 14.22 1.87
CA THR A 71 7.07 14.33 0.55
C THR A 71 6.06 14.52 -0.58
N THR A 72 4.87 13.91 -0.47
CA THR A 72 3.78 14.04 -1.45
C THR A 72 3.37 15.51 -1.66
N GLY A 73 3.34 16.32 -0.60
CA GLY A 73 3.00 17.74 -0.68
C GLY A 73 4.00 18.59 -1.48
N VAL A 74 5.27 18.20 -1.48
CA VAL A 74 6.33 18.86 -2.26
C VAL A 74 6.18 18.52 -3.74
N ILE A 75 6.00 17.23 -4.09
CA ILE A 75 5.89 16.76 -5.48
C ILE A 75 4.68 17.37 -6.20
N LEU A 76 3.52 17.42 -5.53
CA LEU A 76 2.30 17.99 -6.12
C LEU A 76 2.44 19.49 -6.42
N SER A 77 3.27 20.22 -5.65
CA SER A 77 3.49 21.65 -5.84
C SER A 77 4.34 22.01 -7.07
N VAL A 78 5.09 21.05 -7.63
CA VAL A 78 5.99 21.26 -8.78
C VAL A 78 5.40 20.79 -10.12
N GLY A 79 4.12 20.41 -10.15
CA GLY A 79 3.42 20.00 -11.38
C GLY A 79 3.69 18.55 -11.81
N GLY A 80 4.20 17.70 -10.92
CA GLY A 80 4.68 16.34 -11.21
C GLY A 80 3.64 15.21 -11.26
N ALA A 81 2.35 15.49 -11.48
CA ALA A 81 1.34 14.42 -11.55
C ALA A 81 1.19 13.91 -12.99
N ASP A 82 2.09 13.02 -13.41
CA ASP A 82 1.89 12.26 -14.64
C ASP A 82 0.75 11.23 -14.51
N ILE A 83 0.34 10.63 -15.63
CA ILE A 83 -0.76 9.66 -15.63
C ILE A 83 -0.45 8.40 -14.80
N PHE A 84 0.82 8.03 -14.66
CA PHE A 84 1.24 6.89 -13.85
C PHE A 84 1.04 7.18 -12.36
N HIS A 85 1.39 8.38 -11.90
CA HIS A 85 1.13 8.84 -10.53
C HIS A 85 -0.36 8.87 -10.22
N LEU A 86 -1.20 9.37 -11.14
CA LEU A 86 -2.65 9.38 -10.96
C LEU A 86 -3.22 7.97 -10.84
N ILE A 87 -2.76 7.02 -11.66
CA ILE A 87 -3.15 5.61 -11.57
C ILE A 87 -2.70 5.02 -10.23
N HIS A 88 -1.46 5.26 -9.81
CA HIS A 88 -0.92 4.79 -8.54
C HIS A 88 -1.75 5.26 -7.35
N ILE A 89 -2.04 6.56 -7.26
CA ILE A 89 -2.85 7.15 -6.19
C ILE A 89 -4.27 6.55 -6.21
N SER A 90 -4.89 6.45 -7.38
CA SER A 90 -6.25 5.92 -7.51
C SER A 90 -6.34 4.47 -7.05
N LEU A 91 -5.39 3.62 -7.48
CA LEU A 91 -5.30 2.23 -7.03
C LEU A 91 -4.97 2.13 -5.54
N GLY A 92 -4.11 3.03 -5.02
CA GLY A 92 -3.81 3.14 -3.60
C GLY A 92 -5.07 3.39 -2.76
N VAL A 93 -5.88 4.37 -3.16
CA VAL A 93 -7.15 4.72 -2.49
C VAL A 93 -8.15 3.56 -2.55
N ILE A 94 -8.40 3.00 -3.76
CA ILE A 94 -9.33 1.89 -3.94
C ILE A 94 -8.89 0.68 -3.11
N GLY A 95 -7.60 0.33 -3.18
CA GLY A 95 -7.02 -0.78 -2.42
C GLY A 95 -7.11 -0.57 -0.92
N TYR A 96 -6.87 0.65 -0.43
CA TYR A 96 -6.96 0.98 1.00
C TYR A 96 -8.40 0.85 1.53
N LEU A 97 -9.39 1.38 0.80
CA LEU A 97 -10.81 1.23 1.15
C LEU A 97 -11.25 -0.25 1.14
N ALA A 98 -10.79 -1.01 0.15
CA ALA A 98 -11.03 -2.44 0.09
C ALA A 98 -10.37 -3.20 1.26
N GLY A 99 -9.16 -2.78 1.68
CA GLY A 99 -8.46 -3.31 2.84
C GLY A 99 -9.20 -3.05 4.16
N ILE A 100 -9.73 -1.84 4.34
CA ILE A 100 -10.64 -1.52 5.46
C ILE A 100 -11.88 -2.43 5.40
N GLY A 101 -12.50 -2.58 4.23
CA GLY A 101 -13.63 -3.48 4.05
C GLY A 101 -13.31 -4.93 4.41
N ALA A 102 -12.12 -5.42 4.03
CA ALA A 102 -11.65 -6.78 4.34
C ALA A 102 -11.47 -6.97 5.85
N PHE A 103 -10.88 -5.98 6.51
CA PHE A 103 -10.70 -5.99 7.96
C PHE A 103 -12.06 -5.98 8.69
N LEU A 104 -12.95 -5.04 8.35
CA LEU A 104 -14.27 -4.92 8.96
C LEU A 104 -15.13 -6.17 8.76
N THR A 105 -15.12 -6.75 7.56
CA THR A 105 -15.83 -8.00 7.28
C THR A 105 -15.23 -9.19 8.02
N GLY A 106 -13.89 -9.24 8.15
CA GLY A 106 -13.19 -10.24 8.95
C GLY A 106 -13.56 -10.21 10.43
N ILE A 107 -13.54 -9.02 11.07
CA ILE A 107 -13.86 -8.89 12.51
C ILE A 107 -15.36 -9.04 12.81
N SER A 108 -16.24 -8.73 11.86
CA SER A 108 -17.69 -8.92 12.01
C SER A 108 -18.14 -10.36 11.76
N GLY A 109 -17.22 -11.26 11.37
CA GLY A 109 -17.55 -12.65 11.03
C GLY A 109 -18.29 -12.81 9.70
N ILE A 110 -18.38 -11.73 8.90
CA ILE A 110 -18.99 -11.77 7.57
C ILE A 110 -18.05 -12.54 6.63
N ARG A 111 -18.53 -13.68 6.14
CA ARG A 111 -17.74 -14.62 5.33
C ARG A 111 -17.60 -14.20 3.86
N THR A 112 -17.08 -13.01 3.58
CA THR A 112 -16.77 -12.54 2.22
C THR A 112 -15.26 -12.47 1.95
N LYS A 113 -14.88 -12.68 0.69
CA LYS A 113 -13.51 -12.60 0.19
C LYS A 113 -13.26 -11.41 -0.75
N ILE A 114 -14.33 -10.75 -1.19
CA ILE A 114 -14.26 -9.74 -2.25
C ILE A 114 -13.36 -8.57 -1.85
N PRO A 115 -13.52 -7.95 -0.67
CA PRO A 115 -12.68 -6.80 -0.31
C PRO A 115 -11.19 -7.18 -0.23
N GLY A 116 -10.87 -8.37 0.30
CA GLY A 116 -9.49 -8.86 0.36
C GLY A 116 -8.85 -9.09 -1.01
N ILE A 117 -9.62 -9.62 -1.97
CA ILE A 117 -9.15 -9.80 -3.37
C ILE A 117 -8.91 -8.46 -4.05
N VAL A 118 -9.82 -7.50 -3.89
CA VAL A 118 -9.68 -6.16 -4.47
C VAL A 118 -8.47 -5.43 -3.87
N ALA A 119 -8.30 -5.49 -2.56
CA ALA A 119 -7.12 -4.94 -1.88
C ALA A 119 -5.82 -5.58 -2.41
N ALA A 120 -5.80 -6.92 -2.55
CA ALA A 120 -4.61 -7.64 -3.01
C ALA A 120 -4.24 -7.26 -4.45
N ALA A 121 -5.23 -7.17 -5.35
CA ALA A 121 -5.00 -6.76 -6.73
C ALA A 121 -4.47 -5.32 -6.80
N CYS A 122 -5.12 -4.38 -6.12
CA CYS A 122 -4.72 -2.96 -6.14
C CYS A 122 -3.31 -2.77 -5.57
N TRP A 123 -3.03 -3.34 -4.38
CA TRP A 123 -1.73 -3.19 -3.74
C TRP A 123 -0.62 -3.89 -4.50
N THR A 124 -0.91 -4.97 -5.24
CA THR A 124 0.09 -5.63 -6.09
C THR A 124 0.49 -4.71 -7.25
N ILE A 125 -0.49 -4.09 -7.92
CA ILE A 125 -0.20 -3.18 -9.02
C ILE A 125 0.59 -1.97 -8.51
N VAL A 126 0.15 -1.37 -7.40
CA VAL A 126 0.83 -0.24 -6.73
C VAL A 126 2.26 -0.61 -6.34
N PHE A 127 2.47 -1.80 -5.75
CA PHE A 127 3.79 -2.32 -5.39
C PHE A 127 4.69 -2.48 -6.61
N VAL A 128 4.20 -3.09 -7.69
CA VAL A 128 4.96 -3.29 -8.93
C VAL A 128 5.32 -1.95 -9.57
N MET A 129 4.38 -0.99 -9.62
CA MET A 129 4.66 0.35 -10.13
C MET A 129 5.76 1.04 -9.32
N GLY A 130 5.67 1.00 -7.99
CA GLY A 130 6.70 1.58 -7.12
C GLY A 130 8.05 0.84 -7.23
N TYR A 131 8.04 -0.48 -7.41
CA TYR A 131 9.26 -1.26 -7.60
C TYR A 131 9.93 -0.97 -8.95
N ILE A 132 9.16 -0.81 -10.03
CA ILE A 132 9.70 -0.42 -11.34
C ILE A 132 10.34 0.97 -11.25
N GLN A 133 9.69 1.93 -10.59
CA GLN A 133 10.26 3.27 -10.36
C GLN A 133 11.54 3.24 -9.50
N TYR A 134 11.64 2.27 -8.58
CA TYR A 134 12.83 2.10 -7.74
C TYR A 134 14.06 1.59 -8.52
N ILE A 135 13.86 0.73 -9.53
CA ILE A 135 14.95 0.10 -10.29
C ILE A 135 15.29 0.78 -11.62
N ALA A 136 14.45 1.68 -12.11
CA ALA A 136 14.61 2.40 -13.38
C ALA A 136 15.36 3.72 -13.19
#